data_AF-K1PFB5-F1
#
_entry.id   AF-K1PFB5-F1
#
_cell.length_a   1.000
_cell.length_b   1.000
_cell.length_c   1.000
_cell.angle_alpha   90.00
_cell.angle_beta   90.00
_cell.angle_gamma   90.00
#
_symmetry.space_group_name_H-M   'P 1'
#
loop_
_entity.id
_entity.type
_entity.pdbx_description
1 polymer ?
#
loop_
_entity_poly.entity_id
_entity_poly.type
_entity_poly.pdbx_seq_one_letter_code
_entity_poly.pdbx_strand_id
1 'polypeptide(L)'
;MSQFVGKWKVESEENLDELFKACGVDEEMRAKAREGLIQPIQEISTGEDGYVIKTTVGHLSTEVRFKLGISFPSSSMDGKKIMMYL
;
A
#
# COMPACT_ATOMS: atom_id res chain seq x y z
N MET A 1 10.08 3.20 13.90
CA MET A 1 9.73 3.34 12.47
C MET A 1 10.86 3.91 11.60
N SER A 2 11.92 4.49 12.16
CA SER A 2 13.07 5.02 11.39
C SER A 2 13.78 3.95 10.53
N GLN A 3 13.80 2.69 10.97
CA GLN A 3 14.38 1.58 10.22
C GLN A 3 13.62 1.21 8.93
N PHE A 4 12.38 1.67 8.77
CA PHE A 4 11.57 1.40 7.57
C PHE A 4 11.68 2.52 6.53
N VAL A 5 12.38 3.62 6.86
CA VAL A 5 12.61 4.72 5.94
C VAL A 5 13.52 4.26 4.81
N GLY A 6 13.06 4.42 3.57
CA GLY A 6 13.75 3.93 2.40
C GLY A 6 12.80 3.56 1.26
N LYS A 7 13.37 2.97 0.22
CA LYS A 7 12.65 2.51 -0.96
C LYS A 7 12.68 0.99 -1.00
N TRP A 8 11.50 0.39 -1.04
CA TRP A 8 11.27 -1.04 -0.99
C TRP A 8 10.62 -1.47 -2.29
N LYS A 9 11.17 -2.52 -2.90
CA LYS A 9 10.55 -3.21 -4.02
C LYS A 9 10.17 -4.60 -3.52
N VAL A 10 8.99 -5.07 -3.91
CA VAL A 10 8.59 -6.45 -3.68
C VAL A 10 9.61 -7.40 -4.31
N GLU A 11 10.10 -8.34 -3.50
CA GLU A 11 11.00 -9.42 -3.93
C GLU A 11 10.25 -10.74 -4.12
N SER A 12 9.33 -11.05 -3.20
CA SER A 12 8.48 -12.24 -3.27
C SER A 12 7.13 -11.96 -2.61
N GLU A 13 6.12 -12.70 -3.05
CA GLU A 13 4.75 -12.62 -2.55
C GLU A 13 4.21 -14.04 -2.35
N GLU A 14 3.58 -14.28 -1.20
CA GLU A 14 2.93 -15.55 -0.89
C GLU A 14 1.45 -15.28 -0.58
N ASN A 15 0.54 -16.08 -1.16
CA ASN A 15 -0.90 -15.99 -0.97
C ASN A 15 -1.55 -14.62 -1.32
N LEU A 16 -0.93 -13.83 -2.20
CA LEU A 16 -1.46 -12.51 -2.57
C LEU A 16 -2.85 -12.60 -3.23
N ASP A 17 -3.08 -13.61 -4.09
CA ASP A 17 -4.38 -13.79 -4.75
C ASP A 17 -5.50 -14.09 -3.74
N GLU A 18 -5.22 -14.89 -2.72
CA GLU A 18 -6.17 -15.22 -1.66
C GLU A 18 -6.49 -13.98 -0.81
N LEU A 19 -5.46 -13.18 -0.47
CA LEU A 19 -5.62 -11.91 0.23
C LEU A 19 -6.51 -10.96 -0.56
N PHE A 20 -6.21 -10.75 -1.85
CA PHE A 20 -7.00 -9.89 -2.72
C PHE A 20 -8.44 -10.37 -2.85
N LYS A 21 -8.64 -11.70 -2.95
CA LYS A 21 -9.97 -12.29 -3.02
C LYS A 21 -10.76 -12.05 -1.72
N ALA A 22 -10.13 -12.19 -0.56
CA ALA A 22 -10.73 -11.91 0.74
C ALA A 22 -11.05 -10.41 0.93
N CYS A 23 -10.21 -9.52 0.40
CA CYS A 23 -10.45 -8.08 0.40
C CYS A 23 -11.55 -7.64 -0.59
N GLY A 24 -11.99 -8.52 -1.50
CA GLY A 24 -13.01 -8.23 -2.50
C GLY A 24 -12.47 -7.52 -3.74
N VAL A 25 -11.17 -7.64 -4.01
CA VAL A 25 -10.53 -7.13 -5.24
C VAL A 25 -11.03 -7.93 -6.44
N ASP A 26 -11.30 -7.23 -7.54
CA ASP A 26 -11.84 -7.78 -8.77
C ASP A 26 -10.88 -8.78 -9.45
N GLU A 27 -11.44 -9.69 -10.24
CA GLU A 27 -10.68 -10.77 -10.89
C GLU A 27 -9.65 -10.23 -11.89
N GLU A 28 -9.89 -9.08 -12.53
CA GLU A 28 -8.95 -8.48 -13.47
C GLU A 28 -7.67 -8.02 -12.76
N MET A 29 -7.80 -7.29 -11.65
CA MET A 29 -6.66 -6.87 -10.84
C MET A 29 -5.94 -8.08 -10.20
N ARG A 30 -6.69 -9.10 -9.78
CA ARG A 30 -6.12 -10.35 -9.27
C ARG A 30 -5.34 -11.13 -10.32
N ALA A 31 -5.82 -11.21 -11.56
CA ALA A 31 -5.09 -11.83 -12.66
C ALA A 31 -3.76 -11.11 -12.94
N LYS A 32 -3.77 -9.76 -12.98
CA LYS A 32 -2.55 -8.95 -13.11
C LYS A 32 -1.55 -9.19 -11.98
N ALA A 33 -2.04 -9.42 -10.75
CA ALA A 33 -1.20 -9.78 -9.61
C ALA A 33 -0.49 -11.13 -9.82
N ARG A 34 -1.24 -12.16 -10.24
CA ARG A 34 -0.69 -13.50 -10.52
C ARG A 34 0.34 -13.50 -11.65
N GLU A 35 0.14 -12.66 -12.66
CA GLU A 35 1.07 -12.48 -13.78
C GLU A 35 2.31 -11.65 -13.39
N GLY A 36 2.41 -11.17 -12.15
CA GLY A 36 3.52 -10.35 -11.67
C GLY A 36 3.55 -8.95 -12.29
N LEU A 37 2.43 -8.47 -12.84
CA LEU A 37 2.30 -7.12 -13.40
C LEU A 37 2.08 -6.08 -12.30
N ILE A 38 1.70 -6.51 -11.10
CA ILE A 38 1.56 -5.65 -9.92
C ILE A 38 2.84 -5.79 -9.10
N GLN A 39 3.82 -4.92 -9.37
CA GLN A 39 5.05 -4.82 -8.58
C GLN A 39 5.09 -3.49 -7.84
N PRO A 40 4.51 -3.40 -6.64
CA PRO A 40 4.50 -2.15 -5.89
C PRO A 40 5.91 -1.79 -5.43
N ILE A 41 6.23 -0.52 -5.62
CA ILE A 41 7.40 0.13 -5.05
C ILE A 41 6.89 1.02 -3.93
N GLN A 42 7.35 0.78 -2.71
CA GLN A 42 7.00 1.57 -1.53
C GLN A 42 8.16 2.48 -1.14
N GLU A 43 7.92 3.78 -1.10
CA GLU A 43 8.85 4.77 -0.60
C GLU A 43 8.33 5.31 0.72
N ILE A 44 9.06 5.03 1.80
CA ILE A 44 8.72 5.46 3.15
C ILE A 44 9.68 6.58 3.53
N SER A 45 9.13 7.72 3.90
CA SER A 45 9.88 8.90 4.33
C SER A 45 9.29 9.49 5.60
N THR A 46 10.10 10.28 6.31
CA THR A 46 9.68 11.01 7.51
C THR A 46 9.99 12.48 7.33
N GLY A 47 9.05 13.34 7.71
CA GLY A 47 9.24 14.78 7.78
C GLY A 47 8.80 15.34 9.13
N GLU A 48 8.75 16.66 9.25
CA GLU A 48 8.29 17.37 10.46
C GLU A 48 6.83 17.02 10.81
N ASP A 49 6.01 16.68 9.81
CA ASP A 49 4.59 16.37 9.96
C ASP A 49 4.25 14.87 10.07
N GLY A 50 5.24 13.99 10.22
CA GLY A 50 5.04 12.55 10.41
C GLY A 50 5.61 11.67 9.30
N TYR A 51 4.98 10.53 9.06
CA TYR A 51 5.39 9.52 8.10
C TYR A 51 4.62 9.65 6.79
N VAL A 52 5.31 9.41 5.69
CA VAL A 52 4.73 9.37 4.35
C VAL A 52 5.07 8.04 3.72
N ILE A 53 4.06 7.28 3.31
CA ILE A 53 4.21 6.08 2.50
C ILE A 53 3.66 6.38 1.12
N LYS A 54 4.53 6.32 0.12
CA LYS A 54 4.16 6.42 -1.28
C LYS A 54 4.25 5.05 -1.91
N THR A 55 3.16 4.57 -2.49
CA THR A 55 3.09 3.29 -3.18
C THR A 55 2.92 3.55 -4.68
N THR A 56 3.80 2.99 -5.50
CA THR A 56 3.75 3.12 -6.97
C THR A 56 3.62 1.75 -7.61
N VAL A 57 2.61 1.57 -8.47
CA VAL A 57 2.35 0.35 -9.24
C VAL A 57 2.14 0.76 -10.70
N GLY A 58 3.06 0.39 -11.60
CA GLY A 58 2.99 0.82 -13.00
C GLY A 58 2.92 2.34 -13.13
N HIS A 59 1.83 2.88 -13.69
CA HIS A 59 1.60 4.32 -13.79
C HIS A 59 0.83 4.92 -12.60
N LEU A 60 0.23 4.09 -11.75
CA LEU A 60 -0.56 4.56 -10.60
C LEU A 60 0.37 4.82 -9.40
N SER A 61 0.22 5.98 -8.77
CA SER A 61 0.89 6.30 -7.51
C SER A 61 -0.13 6.80 -6.51
N THR A 62 -0.10 6.24 -5.31
CA THR A 62 -0.87 6.72 -4.16
C THR A 62 0.09 7.13 -3.05
N GLU A 63 -0.32 8.12 -2.25
CA GLU A 63 0.48 8.62 -1.13
C GLU A 63 -0.42 8.73 0.09
N VAL A 64 0.08 8.27 1.23
CA VAL A 64 -0.59 8.35 2.53
C VAL A 64 0.35 9.02 3.52
N ARG A 65 -0.17 10.04 4.21
CA ARG A 65 0.54 10.77 5.27
C ARG A 65 -0.14 10.50 6.60
N PHE A 66 0.64 10.13 7.61
CA PHE A 66 0.11 9.79 8.93
C PHE A 66 1.08 10.11 10.06
N LYS A 67 0.54 10.21 11.27
CA LYS A 67 1.29 10.35 12.52
C LYS A 67 1.06 9.11 13.37
N LEU A 68 2.11 8.62 14.03
CA LEU A 68 2.00 7.46 14.91
C LEU A 68 1.13 7.79 16.13
N GLY A 69 0.29 6.86 16.53
CA GLY A 69 -0.61 6.98 17.68
C GLY A 69 -1.86 7.83 17.42
N ILE A 70 -2.11 8.27 16.18
CA ILE A 70 -3.28 9.08 15.81
C ILE A 70 -4.07 8.37 14.73
N SER A 71 -5.37 8.19 14.96
CA SER A 71 -6.27 7.65 13.95
C SER A 71 -6.47 8.66 12.81
N PHE A 72 -6.34 8.23 11.56
CA PHE A 72 -6.56 9.09 10.40
C PHE A 72 -7.49 8.42 9.39
N PRO A 73 -8.31 9.22 8.67
CA PRO A 73 -9.12 8.70 7.58
C PRO A 73 -8.22 8.32 6.41
N SER A 74 -8.35 7.08 5.94
CA SER A 74 -7.68 6.57 4.75
C SER A 74 -8.73 6.04 3.78
N SER A 75 -8.40 6.01 2.50
CA SER A 75 -9.23 5.39 1.47
C SER A 75 -8.54 4.14 0.98
N SER A 76 -9.21 2.99 1.08
CA SER A 76 -8.75 1.78 0.40
C SER A 76 -8.71 2.01 -1.11
N MET A 77 -7.93 1.20 -1.84
CA MET A 77 -7.88 1.25 -3.31
C MET A 77 -9.26 1.13 -3.95
N ASP A 78 -10.20 0.44 -3.30
CA ASP A 78 -11.60 0.30 -3.75
C ASP A 78 -12.50 1.50 -3.39
N GLY A 79 -11.93 2.62 -2.94
CA GLY A 79 -12.64 3.86 -2.60
C GLY A 79 -13.39 3.84 -1.26
N LYS A 80 -13.33 2.72 -0.51
CA LYS A 80 -13.92 2.64 0.84
C LYS A 80 -13.13 3.49 1.83
N LYS A 81 -13.84 4.39 2.53
CA LYS A 81 -13.27 5.16 3.65
C LYS A 81 -13.10 4.25 4.86
N ILE A 82 -11.89 4.18 5.37
CA ILE A 82 -11.51 3.41 6.56
C ILE A 82 -10.78 4.33 7.55
N MET A 83 -10.87 4.02 8.84
CA MET A 83 -10.04 4.68 9.86
C MET A 83 -8.84 3.78 10.13
N MET A 84 -7.65 4.31 9.92
CA MET A 84 -6.39 3.61 10.18
C MET A 84 -5.74 4.14 11.46
N TYR A 85 -5.12 3.24 12.22
CA TYR A 85 -4.33 3.54 13.41
C TYR A 85 -2.99 2.82 13.29
N LEU A 86 -1.89 3.57 13.39
CA LEU A 86 -0.51 3.10 13.20
C LEU A 86 0.37 3.57 14.36
#